data_AF-A0A849XQ32-F1
#
_entry.id   AF-A0A849XQ32-F1
#
_cell.length_a   1.000
_cell.length_b   1.000
_cell.length_c   1.000
_cell.angle_alpha   90.00
_cell.angle_beta   90.00
_cell.angle_gamma   90.00
#
_symmetry.space_group_name_H-M   'P 1'
#
loop_
_entity.id
_entity.type
_entity.pdbx_description
1 polymer ?
#
loop_
_entity_poly.entity_id
_entity_poly.type
_entity_poly.pdbx_seq_one_letter_code
_entity_poly.pdbx_strand_id
1 'polypeptide(L)'
;MSGKNRKDFAKMAEQNEYIKEAYECLEKMSADERKRREYEERQKILWDHNSFMKSAKIIGMREGREEGRKEGRKEGYREALVSIVIKKLQKGMSAEEIADFLEEDVLTIQRIYDIANTYAPEYDIEKIVQKLENTSGMKQK
;
A
#
# COMPACT_ATOMS: atom_id res chain seq x y z
N MET A 1 57.67 -15.25 -26.07
CA MET A 1 56.31 -15.61 -25.61
C MET A 1 55.42 -14.39 -25.72
N SER A 2 54.18 -14.52 -26.18
CA SER A 2 53.24 -13.38 -26.35
C SER A 2 52.40 -13.26 -25.08
N GLY A 3 52.63 -12.24 -24.26
CA GLY A 3 51.95 -12.04 -22.97
C GLY A 3 50.51 -11.56 -23.16
N LYS A 4 49.60 -12.48 -23.51
CA LYS A 4 48.19 -12.16 -23.79
C LYS A 4 47.23 -12.65 -22.71
N ASN A 5 47.69 -13.40 -21.72
CA ASN A 5 46.88 -13.92 -20.62
C ASN A 5 47.64 -13.93 -19.29
N ARG A 6 46.92 -13.96 -18.16
CA ARG A 6 47.48 -13.87 -16.79
C ARG A 6 48.54 -14.94 -16.50
N LYS A 7 48.40 -16.14 -17.08
CA LYS A 7 49.36 -17.25 -16.90
C LYS A 7 50.68 -16.99 -17.62
N ASP A 8 50.65 -16.36 -18.78
CA ASP A 8 51.86 -15.99 -19.52
C ASP A 8 52.62 -14.86 -18.82
N PHE A 9 51.91 -13.87 -18.25
CA PHE A 9 52.53 -12.82 -17.43
C PHE A 9 53.17 -13.37 -16.16
N ALA A 10 52.53 -14.33 -15.48
CA ALA A 10 53.11 -14.98 -14.31
C ALA A 10 54.43 -15.70 -14.64
N LYS A 11 54.48 -16.43 -15.76
CA LYS A 11 55.73 -17.11 -16.21
C LYS A 11 56.82 -16.12 -16.61
N MET A 12 56.47 -14.97 -17.18
CA MET A 12 57.43 -13.92 -17.52
C MET A 12 57.97 -13.22 -16.26
N ALA A 13 57.13 -13.03 -15.25
CA ALA A 13 57.51 -12.51 -13.94
C ALA A 13 58.48 -13.46 -13.19
N GLU A 14 58.34 -14.77 -13.36
CA GLU A 14 59.29 -15.75 -12.78
C GLU A 14 60.69 -15.67 -13.41
N GLN A 15 60.79 -15.26 -14.67
CA GLN A 15 62.05 -15.28 -15.44
C GLN A 15 62.77 -13.93 -15.46
N ASN A 16 62.12 -12.84 -15.05
CA ASN A 16 62.70 -11.50 -15.10
C ASN A 16 62.23 -10.67 -13.90
N GLU A 17 63.19 -10.21 -13.11
CA GLU A 17 62.97 -9.47 -11.87
C GLU A 17 62.20 -8.15 -12.09
N TYR A 18 62.48 -7.41 -13.16
CA TYR A 18 61.74 -6.18 -13.49
C TYR A 18 60.29 -6.45 -13.89
N ILE A 19 60.05 -7.56 -14.60
CA ILE A 19 58.68 -7.98 -14.97
C ILE A 19 57.93 -8.49 -13.74
N LYS A 20 58.65 -9.10 -12.79
CA LYS A 20 58.11 -9.52 -11.49
C LYS A 20 57.58 -8.34 -10.70
N GLU A 21 58.37 -7.30 -10.53
CA GLU A 21 57.96 -6.09 -9.81
C GLU A 21 56.76 -5.41 -10.46
N ALA A 22 56.74 -5.31 -11.80
CA ALA A 22 55.62 -4.76 -12.54
C ALA A 22 54.34 -5.60 -12.35
N TYR A 23 54.45 -6.93 -12.37
CA TYR A 23 53.34 -7.86 -12.15
C TYR A 23 52.82 -7.79 -10.70
N GLU A 24 53.70 -7.73 -9.71
CA GLU A 24 53.33 -7.59 -8.29
C GLU A 24 52.65 -6.25 -8.00
N CYS A 25 53.10 -5.17 -8.63
CA CYS A 25 52.45 -3.86 -8.53
C CYS A 25 51.02 -3.91 -9.12
N LEU A 26 50.87 -4.54 -10.29
CA LEU A 26 49.58 -4.70 -10.94
C LEU A 26 48.62 -5.60 -10.16
N GLU A 27 49.10 -6.68 -9.52
CA GLU A 27 48.32 -7.52 -8.60
C GLU A 27 47.86 -6.71 -7.37
N LYS A 28 48.73 -5.87 -6.78
CA LYS A 28 48.38 -5.01 -5.64
C LYS A 28 47.30 -3.99 -6.01
N MET A 29 47.44 -3.31 -7.15
CA MET A 29 46.44 -2.34 -7.65
C MET A 29 45.13 -3.03 -8.07
N SER A 30 45.20 -4.22 -8.68
CA SER A 30 44.02 -4.99 -9.08
C SER A 30 43.28 -5.59 -7.87
N ALA A 31 44.00 -5.96 -6.81
CA ALA A 31 43.41 -6.36 -5.54
C ALA A 31 42.62 -5.22 -4.90
N ASP A 32 43.08 -3.99 -5.07
CA ASP A 32 42.37 -2.79 -4.64
C ASP A 32 41.14 -2.53 -5.52
N GLU A 33 41.25 -2.69 -6.85
CA GLU A 33 40.10 -2.53 -7.76
C GLU A 33 39.02 -3.60 -7.56
N ARG A 34 39.41 -4.86 -7.28
CA ARG A 34 38.45 -5.93 -6.95
C ARG A 34 37.72 -5.63 -5.65
N LYS A 35 38.45 -5.21 -4.61
CA LYS A 35 37.85 -4.80 -3.33
C LYS A 35 36.95 -3.57 -3.49
N ARG A 36 37.33 -2.62 -4.36
CA ARG A 36 36.51 -1.46 -4.71
C ARG A 36 35.21 -1.89 -5.37
N ARG A 37 35.25 -2.78 -6.37
CA ARG A 37 34.03 -3.32 -7.01
C ARG A 37 33.14 -4.07 -6.03
N GLU A 38 33.70 -4.92 -5.18
CA GLU A 38 32.93 -5.61 -4.13
C GLU A 38 32.28 -4.62 -3.14
N TYR A 39 32.97 -3.51 -2.82
CA TYR A 39 32.42 -2.44 -2.01
C TYR A 39 31.29 -1.70 -2.73
N GLU A 40 31.48 -1.33 -3.98
CA GLU A 40 30.47 -0.66 -4.82
C GLU A 40 29.22 -1.52 -5.00
N GLU A 41 29.37 -2.83 -5.23
CA GLU A 41 28.24 -3.78 -5.32
C GLU A 41 27.48 -3.87 -4.00
N ARG A 42 28.19 -3.96 -2.86
CA ARG A 42 27.56 -3.92 -1.54
C ARG A 42 26.80 -2.61 -1.31
N GLN A 43 27.41 -1.47 -1.65
CA GLN A 43 26.74 -0.17 -1.54
C GLN A 43 25.51 -0.09 -2.44
N LYS A 44 25.59 -0.62 -3.66
CA LYS A 44 24.47 -0.67 -4.59
C LYS A 44 23.31 -1.49 -4.02
N ILE A 45 23.58 -2.69 -3.48
CA ILE A 45 22.54 -3.52 -2.85
C ILE A 45 21.87 -2.79 -1.69
N LEU A 46 22.66 -2.14 -0.83
CA LEU A 46 22.13 -1.37 0.29
C LEU A 46 21.29 -0.17 -0.19
N TRP A 47 21.73 0.50 -1.25
CA TRP A 47 21.03 1.64 -1.83
C TRP A 47 19.71 1.23 -2.50
N ASP A 48 19.73 0.16 -3.28
CA ASP A 48 18.55 -0.42 -3.92
C ASP A 48 17.53 -0.87 -2.86
N HIS A 49 17.98 -1.56 -1.80
CA HIS A 49 17.13 -1.95 -0.68
C HIS A 49 16.52 -0.73 0.03
N ASN A 50 17.33 0.26 0.38
CA ASN A 50 16.85 1.47 1.05
C ASN A 50 15.86 2.26 0.18
N SER A 51 16.12 2.33 -1.12
CA SER A 51 15.24 2.96 -2.10
C SER A 51 13.90 2.24 -2.17
N PHE A 52 13.93 0.91 -2.27
CA PHE A 52 12.74 0.07 -2.28
C PHE A 52 11.91 0.20 -0.98
N MET A 53 12.56 0.14 0.19
CA MET A 53 11.86 0.29 1.46
C MET A 53 11.23 1.67 1.62
N LYS A 54 11.91 2.73 1.14
CA LYS A 54 11.37 4.08 1.15
C LYS A 54 10.16 4.21 0.23
N SER A 55 10.23 3.67 -0.99
CA SER A 55 9.10 3.72 -1.93
C SER A 55 7.92 2.91 -1.42
N ALA A 56 8.14 1.70 -0.91
CA ALA A 56 7.10 0.86 -0.31
C ALA A 56 6.40 1.57 0.85
N LYS A 57 7.15 2.24 1.73
CA LYS A 57 6.56 3.04 2.82
C LYS A 57 5.69 4.18 2.29
N ILE A 58 6.15 4.91 1.28
CA ILE A 58 5.39 6.03 0.69
C ILE A 58 4.09 5.53 0.04
N ILE A 59 4.17 4.44 -0.72
CA ILE A 59 3.01 3.82 -1.38
C ILE A 59 2.00 3.38 -0.33
N GLY A 60 2.43 2.61 0.68
CA GLY A 60 1.54 2.14 1.73
C GLY A 60 0.88 3.28 2.53
N MET A 61 1.60 4.38 2.81
CA MET A 61 1.00 5.55 3.45
C MET A 61 -0.01 6.27 2.55
N ARG A 62 0.23 6.31 1.24
CA ARG A 62 -0.68 6.93 0.27
C ARG A 62 -1.95 6.10 0.14
N GLU A 63 -1.80 4.80 -0.07
CA GLU A 63 -2.91 3.85 -0.21
C GLU A 63 -3.77 3.83 1.06
N GLY A 64 -3.16 3.70 2.25
CA GLY A 64 -3.89 3.72 3.51
C GLY A 64 -4.65 5.03 3.75
N ARG A 65 -4.07 6.18 3.35
CA ARG A 65 -4.77 7.47 3.42
C ARG A 65 -5.93 7.55 2.42
N GLU A 66 -5.78 6.98 1.23
CA GLU A 66 -6.82 6.97 0.21
C GLU A 66 -7.98 6.05 0.58
N GLU A 67 -7.67 4.84 1.03
CA GLU A 67 -8.61 3.86 1.53
C GLU A 67 -9.39 4.42 2.74
N GLY A 68 -8.69 4.91 3.77
CA GLY A 68 -9.35 5.50 4.94
C GLY A 68 -10.23 6.71 4.61
N ARG A 69 -9.86 7.53 3.62
CA ARG A 69 -10.73 8.62 3.14
C ARG A 69 -11.97 8.08 2.43
N LYS A 70 -11.82 7.03 1.62
CA LYS A 70 -12.92 6.42 0.86
C LYS A 70 -13.90 5.73 1.81
N GLU A 71 -13.40 4.99 2.79
CA GLU A 71 -14.20 4.35 3.83
C GLU A 71 -14.93 5.38 4.68
N GLY A 72 -14.23 6.38 5.22
CA GLY A 72 -14.86 7.42 6.04
C GLY A 72 -15.91 8.24 5.30
N ARG A 73 -15.75 8.46 3.98
CA ARG A 73 -16.80 9.09 3.16
C ARG A 73 -18.04 8.21 3.02
N LYS A 74 -17.88 6.90 2.84
CA LYS A 74 -19.01 5.96 2.73
C LYS A 74 -19.75 5.83 4.05
N GLU A 75 -19.02 5.71 5.16
CA GLU A 75 -19.58 5.64 6.50
C GLU A 75 -20.34 6.93 6.85
N GLY A 76 -19.71 8.08 6.67
CA GLY A 76 -20.37 9.38 6.91
C GLY A 76 -21.58 9.63 6.01
N TYR A 77 -21.55 9.18 4.75
CA TYR A 77 -22.72 9.23 3.88
C TYR A 77 -23.88 8.41 4.44
N ARG A 78 -23.59 7.19 4.91
CA ARG A 78 -24.60 6.27 5.43
C ARG A 78 -25.22 6.79 6.72
N GLU A 79 -24.40 7.28 7.65
CA GLU A 79 -24.90 7.90 8.89
C GLU A 79 -25.78 9.12 8.60
N ALA A 80 -25.35 9.98 7.66
CA ALA A 80 -26.13 11.14 7.25
C ALA A 80 -27.46 10.72 6.62
N LEU A 81 -27.45 9.73 5.72
CA LEU A 81 -28.66 9.19 5.08
C LEU A 81 -29.63 8.66 6.14
N VAL A 82 -29.17 7.81 7.06
CA VAL A 82 -30.00 7.25 8.15
C VAL A 82 -30.58 8.37 9.03
N SER A 83 -29.76 9.36 9.40
CA SER A 83 -30.22 10.51 10.19
C SER A 83 -31.34 11.29 9.50
N ILE A 84 -31.21 11.53 8.19
CA ILE A 84 -32.23 12.24 7.41
C ILE A 84 -33.51 11.40 7.28
N VAL A 85 -33.38 10.10 6.97
CA VAL A 85 -34.52 9.18 6.86
C VAL A 85 -35.31 9.13 8.17
N ILE A 86 -34.64 8.98 9.32
CA ILE A 86 -35.31 8.98 10.63
C ILE A 86 -36.05 10.30 10.89
N LYS A 87 -35.42 11.45 10.61
CA LYS A 87 -36.06 12.76 10.78
C LYS A 87 -37.30 12.95 9.89
N LYS A 88 -37.33 12.32 8.72
CA LYS A 88 -38.45 12.38 7.77
C LYS A 88 -39.54 11.38 8.12
N LEU A 89 -39.16 10.17 8.54
CA LEU A 89 -40.02 9.15 9.13
C LEU A 89 -40.80 9.71 10.33
N GLN A 90 -40.11 10.39 11.26
CA GLN A 90 -40.73 11.03 12.43
C GLN A 90 -41.73 12.14 12.07
N LYS A 91 -41.62 12.69 10.85
CA LYS A 91 -42.59 13.66 10.30
C LYS A 91 -43.76 12.98 9.57
N GLY A 92 -43.82 11.65 9.57
CA GLY A 92 -44.88 10.86 8.96
C GLY A 92 -44.76 10.65 7.46
N MET A 93 -43.57 10.91 6.86
CA MET A 93 -43.35 10.67 5.44
C MET A 93 -43.16 9.18 5.14
N SER A 94 -43.67 8.71 4.00
CA SER A 94 -43.51 7.31 3.56
C SER A 94 -42.10 7.04 3.02
N ALA A 95 -41.73 5.76 2.91
CA ALA A 95 -40.44 5.39 2.35
C ALA A 95 -40.28 5.83 0.88
N GLU A 96 -41.35 5.77 0.10
CA GLU A 96 -41.40 6.23 -1.31
C GLU A 96 -41.19 7.74 -1.40
N GLU A 97 -41.90 8.53 -0.58
CA GLU A 97 -41.75 9.98 -0.56
C GLU A 97 -40.32 10.40 -0.14
N ILE A 98 -39.72 9.66 0.79
CA ILE A 98 -38.34 9.90 1.23
C ILE A 98 -37.34 9.53 0.13
N ALA A 99 -37.56 8.41 -0.57
CA ALA A 99 -36.72 7.97 -1.69
C ALA A 99 -36.73 9.00 -2.83
N ASP A 100 -37.91 9.48 -3.22
CA ASP A 100 -38.04 10.54 -4.21
C ASP A 100 -37.38 11.85 -3.74
N PHE A 101 -37.55 12.22 -2.46
CA PHE A 101 -36.95 13.44 -1.91
C PHE A 101 -35.42 13.40 -1.83
N LEU A 102 -34.84 12.22 -1.60
CA LEU A 102 -33.40 12.03 -1.46
C LEU A 102 -32.72 11.59 -2.76
N GLU A 103 -33.49 11.38 -3.84
CA GLU A 103 -33.04 10.79 -5.09
C GLU A 103 -32.32 9.44 -4.87
N GLU A 104 -32.87 8.66 -3.94
CA GLU A 104 -32.33 7.38 -3.50
C GLU A 104 -33.20 6.21 -3.94
N ASP A 105 -32.61 5.03 -3.99
CA ASP A 105 -33.35 3.81 -4.33
C ASP A 105 -34.37 3.47 -3.22
N VAL A 106 -35.63 3.23 -3.63
CA VAL A 106 -36.74 2.94 -2.71
C VAL A 106 -36.44 1.73 -1.83
N LEU A 107 -35.76 0.70 -2.33
CA LEU A 107 -35.42 -0.49 -1.52
C LEU A 107 -34.39 -0.15 -0.44
N THR A 108 -33.46 0.76 -0.74
CA THR A 108 -32.48 1.25 0.23
C THR A 108 -33.16 2.01 1.37
N ILE A 109 -34.07 2.92 1.02
CA ILE A 109 -34.84 3.68 2.01
C ILE A 109 -35.76 2.76 2.82
N GLN A 110 -36.48 1.84 2.16
CA GLN A 110 -37.36 0.88 2.82
C GLN A 110 -36.59 0.04 3.85
N ARG A 111 -35.38 -0.40 3.51
CA ARG A 111 -34.56 -1.17 4.44
C ARG A 111 -34.15 -0.36 5.67
N ILE A 112 -33.81 0.92 5.49
CA ILE A 112 -33.52 1.82 6.62
C ILE A 112 -34.79 2.01 7.46
N TYR A 113 -35.93 2.21 6.79
CA TYR A 113 -37.24 2.41 7.40
C TYR A 113 -37.64 1.23 8.30
N ASP A 114 -37.54 0.01 7.78
CA ASP A 114 -37.87 -1.23 8.51
C ASP A 114 -37.00 -1.40 9.75
N ILE A 115 -35.69 -1.16 9.62
CA ILE A 115 -34.76 -1.27 10.75
C ILE A 115 -35.04 -0.17 11.76
N ALA A 116 -35.20 1.09 11.33
CA ALA A 116 -35.46 2.23 12.20
C ALA A 116 -36.71 2.01 13.07
N ASN A 117 -37.76 1.41 12.52
CA ASN A 117 -38.98 1.10 13.27
C ASN A 117 -38.76 0.08 14.40
N THR A 118 -37.74 -0.79 14.31
CA THR A 118 -37.39 -1.71 15.42
C THR A 118 -36.72 -1.01 16.60
N TYR A 119 -36.21 0.20 16.40
CA TYR A 119 -35.56 1.04 17.42
C TYR A 119 -36.43 2.25 17.82
N ALA A 120 -37.70 2.30 17.39
CA ALA A 120 -38.64 3.32 17.85
C ALA A 120 -38.98 3.14 19.34
N PRO A 121 -39.21 4.23 20.12
CA PRO A 121 -39.22 5.63 19.71
C PRO A 121 -37.87 6.35 19.87
N GLU A 122 -36.82 5.68 20.39
CA GLU A 122 -35.53 6.34 20.69
C GLU A 122 -34.68 6.58 19.43
N TYR A 123 -34.85 5.77 18.38
CA TYR A 123 -34.18 5.87 17.08
C TYR A 123 -32.65 6.04 17.18
N ASP A 124 -32.01 5.14 17.91
CA ASP A 124 -30.55 5.11 18.07
C ASP A 124 -29.85 4.88 16.72
N ILE A 125 -29.29 5.96 16.16
CA ILE A 125 -28.67 5.99 14.82
C ILE A 125 -27.51 5.01 14.74
N GLU A 126 -26.67 4.94 15.78
CA GLU A 126 -25.48 4.10 15.80
C GLU A 126 -25.87 2.61 15.71
N LYS A 127 -26.86 2.19 16.51
CA LYS A 127 -27.39 0.82 16.46
C LYS A 127 -28.04 0.50 15.12
N ILE A 128 -28.76 1.44 14.52
CA ILE A 128 -29.42 1.26 13.21
C ILE A 128 -28.37 1.07 12.10
N VAL A 129 -27.33 1.92 12.07
CA VAL A 129 -26.21 1.82 11.11
C VAL A 129 -25.47 0.49 11.28
N GLN A 130 -25.17 0.10 12.51
CA GLN A 130 -24.52 -1.19 12.81
C GLN A 130 -25.37 -2.39 12.36
N LYS A 131 -26.69 -2.34 12.56
CA LYS A 131 -27.60 -3.41 12.10
C LYS A 131 -27.66 -3.49 10.57
N LEU A 132 -27.62 -2.33 9.90
CA LEU A 132 -27.56 -2.21 8.45
C LEU A 132 -26.26 -2.79 7.86
N GLU A 133 -25.14 -2.72 8.58
CA GLU A 133 -23.87 -3.34 8.18
C GLU A 133 -23.89 -4.86 8.33
N ASN A 134 -24.33 -5.33 9.50
CA ASN A 134 -24.38 -6.77 9.80
C ASN A 134 -25.29 -7.55 8.84
N THR A 135 -26.38 -6.92 8.37
CA THR A 135 -27.27 -7.53 7.38
C THR A 135 -26.72 -7.51 5.96
N SER A 136 -25.77 -6.63 5.64
CA SER A 136 -25.09 -6.59 4.33
C SER A 136 -23.89 -7.55 4.27
N GLY A 137 -23.22 -7.81 5.40
CA GLY A 137 -22.07 -8.70 5.50
C GLY A 137 -22.36 -10.20 5.31
N MET A 138 -23.63 -10.63 5.32
CA MET A 138 -24.00 -12.04 5.12
C MET A 138 -23.90 -12.54 3.66
N LYS A 139 -23.55 -11.68 2.68
CA LYS A 139 -23.39 -12.05 1.26
C LYS A 139 -21.95 -12.26 0.78
N GLN A 140 -20.95 -12.22 1.67
CA GLN A 140 -19.55 -12.43 1.29
C GLN A 140 -18.86 -13.44 2.22
N LYS A 141 -19.19 -14.72 2.06
CA LYS A 141 -18.33 -15.85 2.43
C LYS A 141 -18.46 -16.94 1.38
#